data_AF-A0A436DT81-F1
#
_entry.id   AF-A0A436DT81-F1
#
_cell.length_a   1.000
_cell.length_b   1.000
_cell.length_c   1.000
_cell.angle_alpha   90.00
_cell.angle_beta   90.00
_cell.angle_gamma   90.00
#
_symmetry.space_group_name_H-M   'P 1'
#
loop_
_entity.id
_entity.type
_entity.pdbx_description
1 polymer ?
#
loop_
_entity_poly.entity_id
_entity_poly.type
_entity_poly.pdbx_seq_one_letter_code
_entity_poly.pdbx_strand_id
1 'polypeptide(L)'
;SKGAQAIATEAGEYTKKSFETGSATVEKLFSAKSLEKAIEIQSDYAKQSYEAFVAEATKIGVLYAELAKEAYKPFESIVAKAK
;
A
#
# COMPACT_ATOMS: atom_id res chain seq x y z
N SER A 1 -18.31 -3.68 -5.92
CA SER A 1 -18.20 -2.36 -6.58
C SER A 1 -16.82 -2.24 -7.22
N LYS A 2 -16.65 -1.40 -8.24
CA LYS A 2 -15.34 -1.19 -8.89
C LYS A 2 -14.28 -0.67 -7.90
N GLY A 3 -14.66 0.18 -6.94
CA GLY A 3 -13.77 0.65 -5.88
C GLY A 3 -13.25 -0.47 -4.96
N ALA A 4 -14.10 -1.42 -4.56
CA ALA A 4 -13.66 -2.57 -3.76
C ALA A 4 -12.70 -3.49 -4.53
N GLN A 5 -12.90 -3.66 -5.84
CA GLN A 5 -11.97 -4.41 -6.69
C GLN A 5 -10.62 -3.69 -6.82
N ALA A 6 -10.62 -2.37 -6.99
CA ALA A 6 -9.39 -1.58 -7.06
C ALA A 6 -8.57 -1.68 -5.76
N ILE A 7 -9.22 -1.60 -4.60
CA ILE A 7 -8.56 -1.78 -3.29
C ILE A 7 -7.95 -3.18 -3.17
N ALA A 8 -8.69 -4.23 -3.58
CA ALA A 8 -8.19 -5.61 -3.52
C ALA A 8 -6.99 -5.82 -4.46
N THR A 9 -7.03 -5.23 -5.66
CA THR A 9 -5.90 -5.25 -6.61
C THR A 9 -4.67 -4.58 -6.01
N GLU A 10 -4.80 -3.37 -5.48
CA GLU A 10 -3.67 -2.63 -4.93
C GLU A 10 -3.03 -3.36 -3.75
N ALA A 11 -3.83 -3.85 -2.82
CA ALA A 11 -3.34 -4.63 -1.68
C ALA A 11 -2.59 -5.90 -2.13
N GLY A 12 -3.05 -6.56 -3.19
CA GLY A 12 -2.38 -7.70 -3.80
C GLY A 12 -1.04 -7.34 -4.42
N GLU A 13 -0.98 -6.24 -5.17
CA GLU A 13 0.26 -5.72 -5.77
C GLU A 13 1.28 -5.32 -4.70
N TYR A 14 0.85 -4.60 -3.65
CA TYR A 14 1.69 -4.25 -2.51
C TYR A 14 2.25 -5.49 -1.80
N THR A 15 1.41 -6.51 -1.57
CA THR A 15 1.83 -7.77 -0.95
C THR A 15 2.91 -8.46 -1.79
N LYS A 16 2.69 -8.57 -3.11
CA LYS A 16 3.67 -9.15 -4.03
C LYS A 16 5.01 -8.40 -3.98
N LYS A 17 4.96 -7.07 -4.08
CA LYS A 17 6.16 -6.23 -4.05
C LYS A 17 6.91 -6.32 -2.72
N SER A 18 6.16 -6.37 -1.61
CA SER A 18 6.74 -6.53 -0.27
C SER A 18 7.49 -7.86 -0.15
N PHE A 19 6.92 -8.94 -0.69
CA PHE A 19 7.56 -10.26 -0.70
C PHE A 19 8.83 -10.29 -1.57
N GLU A 20 8.78 -9.72 -2.77
CA GLU A 20 9.94 -9.61 -3.66
C GLU A 20 11.07 -8.80 -2.99
N THR A 21 10.73 -7.68 -2.36
CA THR A 21 11.68 -6.81 -1.67
C THR A 21 12.31 -7.50 -0.46
N GLY A 22 11.51 -8.20 0.35
CA GLY A 22 11.98 -8.97 1.49
C GLY A 22 12.92 -10.10 1.07
N SER A 23 12.56 -10.84 0.02
CA SER A 23 13.40 -11.92 -0.53
C SER A 23 14.75 -11.39 -1.00
N ALA A 24 14.75 -10.29 -1.78
CA ALA A 24 15.99 -9.64 -2.23
C ALA A 24 16.85 -9.14 -1.07
N THR A 25 16.24 -8.68 0.03
CA THR A 25 16.95 -8.24 1.23
C THR A 25 17.61 -9.41 1.94
N VAL A 26 16.91 -10.53 2.06
CA VAL A 26 17.45 -11.77 2.64
C VAL A 26 18.65 -12.27 1.85
N GLU A 27 18.57 -12.29 0.51
CA GLU A 27 19.70 -12.66 -0.37
C GLU A 27 20.93 -11.75 -0.15
N LYS A 28 20.71 -10.44 -0.02
CA LYS A 28 21.77 -9.47 0.30
C LYS A 28 22.37 -9.72 1.68
N LEU A 29 21.54 -10.00 2.70
CA LEU A 29 22.00 -10.30 4.05
C LEU A 29 22.85 -11.57 4.10
N PHE A 30 22.47 -12.63 3.38
CA PHE A 30 23.29 -13.85 3.28
C PHE A 30 24.65 -13.60 2.65
N SER A 31 24.77 -12.58 1.80
CA SER A 31 26.01 -12.19 1.15
C SER A 31 26.83 -11.16 1.95
N ALA A 32 26.33 -10.71 3.11
CA ALA A 32 27.00 -9.71 3.94
C ALA A 32 28.26 -10.30 4.61
N LYS A 33 29.40 -9.62 4.43
CA LYS A 33 30.70 -10.07 4.96
C LYS A 33 31.07 -9.47 6.32
N SER A 34 30.24 -8.57 6.85
CA SER A 34 30.41 -7.95 8.16
C SER A 34 29.07 -7.51 8.73
N LEU A 35 29.06 -7.25 10.05
CA LEU A 35 27.88 -6.77 10.76
C LEU A 35 27.48 -5.36 10.29
N GLU A 36 28.45 -4.48 10.03
CA GLU A 36 28.20 -3.12 9.53
C GLU A 36 27.44 -3.17 8.21
N LYS A 37 27.83 -4.08 7.30
CA LYS A 37 27.12 -4.22 6.02
C LYS A 37 25.72 -4.78 6.19
N ALA A 38 25.53 -5.72 7.13
CA ALA A 38 24.20 -6.24 7.46
C ALA A 38 23.28 -5.14 8.02
N ILE A 39 23.81 -4.26 8.90
CA ILE A 39 23.06 -3.12 9.45
C ILE A 39 22.67 -2.13 8.35
N GLU A 40 23.57 -1.84 7.40
CA GLU A 40 23.28 -0.98 6.25
C GLU A 40 22.14 -1.57 5.40
N ILE A 41 22.23 -2.85 5.04
CA ILE A 41 21.19 -3.55 4.26
C ILE A 41 19.83 -3.52 4.98
N GLN A 42 19.82 -3.80 6.29
CA GLN A 42 18.59 -3.82 7.08
C GLN A 42 17.97 -2.42 7.23
N SER A 43 18.81 -1.39 7.35
CA SER A 43 18.41 0.02 7.44
C SER A 43 17.80 0.52 6.14
N ASP A 44 18.42 0.17 5.00
CA ASP A 44 17.90 0.46 3.67
C ASP A 44 16.55 -0.22 3.44
N TYR A 45 16.42 -1.51 3.84
CA TYR A 45 15.15 -2.21 3.79
C TYR A 45 14.08 -1.52 4.64
N ALA A 46 14.40 -1.15 5.88
CA ALA A 46 13.44 -0.48 6.75
C ALA A 46 12.95 0.85 6.16
N LYS A 47 13.86 1.65 5.59
CA LYS A 47 13.51 2.90 4.91
C LYS A 47 12.60 2.64 3.71
N GLN A 48 12.98 1.69 2.84
CA GLN A 48 12.20 1.36 1.65
C GLN A 48 10.81 0.81 2.00
N SER A 49 10.72 -0.08 3.00
CA SER A 49 9.45 -0.62 3.48
C SER A 49 8.54 0.48 4.03
N TYR A 50 9.11 1.45 4.77
CA TYR A 50 8.35 2.57 5.30
C TYR A 50 7.80 3.47 4.17
N GLU A 51 8.65 3.86 3.21
CA GLU A 51 8.24 4.68 2.07
C GLU A 51 7.15 3.97 1.23
N ALA A 52 7.33 2.67 0.98
CA ALA A 52 6.35 1.86 0.25
C ALA A 52 5.02 1.76 1.00
N PHE A 53 5.06 1.53 2.32
CA PHE A 53 3.86 1.46 3.14
C PHE A 53 3.08 2.77 3.15
N VAL A 54 3.75 3.91 3.33
CA VAL A 54 3.11 5.23 3.33
C VAL A 54 2.47 5.51 1.97
N ALA A 55 3.14 5.17 0.88
CA ALA A 55 2.60 5.33 -0.47
C ALA A 55 1.33 4.49 -0.67
N GLU A 56 1.37 3.21 -0.27
CA GLU A 56 0.24 2.30 -0.36
C GLU A 56 -0.94 2.76 0.50
N ALA A 57 -0.70 3.09 1.77
CA ALA A 57 -1.72 3.56 2.69
C ALA A 57 -2.41 4.83 2.19
N THR A 58 -1.64 5.74 1.60
CA THR A 58 -2.17 6.96 0.95
C THR A 58 -3.09 6.60 -0.21
N LYS A 59 -2.66 5.69 -1.08
CA LYS A 59 -3.44 5.26 -2.25
C LYS A 59 -4.73 4.53 -1.87
N ILE A 60 -4.65 3.58 -0.94
CA ILE A 60 -5.82 2.91 -0.38
C ILE A 60 -6.78 3.92 0.26
N GLY A 61 -6.25 4.90 1.02
CA GLY A 61 -7.07 5.96 1.63
C GLY A 61 -7.87 6.77 0.60
N VAL A 62 -7.25 7.14 -0.52
CA VAL A 62 -7.93 7.80 -1.65
C VAL A 62 -9.03 6.90 -2.23
N LEU A 63 -8.72 5.63 -2.52
CA LEU A 63 -9.68 4.68 -3.06
C LEU A 63 -10.88 4.46 -2.13
N TYR A 64 -10.65 4.40 -0.82
CA TYR A 64 -11.72 4.32 0.18
C TYR A 64 -12.60 5.57 0.19
N ALA A 65 -12.01 6.76 0.11
CA ALA A 65 -12.77 8.00 0.05
C ALA A 65 -13.63 8.09 -1.23
N GLU A 66 -13.10 7.64 -2.37
CA GLU A 66 -13.85 7.54 -3.62
C GLU A 66 -15.01 6.53 -3.53
N LEU A 67 -14.75 5.34 -2.99
CA LEU A 67 -15.78 4.34 -2.75
C LEU A 67 -16.90 4.87 -1.86
N ALA A 68 -16.56 5.58 -0.78
CA ALA A 68 -17.53 6.21 0.11
C ALA A 68 -18.38 7.24 -0.65
N LYS A 69 -17.74 8.16 -1.41
CA LYS A 69 -18.45 9.15 -2.24
C LYS A 69 -19.44 8.48 -3.20
N GLU A 70 -19.01 7.43 -3.91
CA GLU A 70 -19.90 6.67 -4.80
C GLU A 70 -21.09 6.04 -4.06
N ALA A 71 -20.87 5.51 -2.87
CA ALA A 71 -21.93 4.93 -2.04
C ALA A 71 -22.92 5.98 -1.53
N TYR A 72 -22.49 7.24 -1.33
CA TYR A 72 -23.35 8.33 -0.86
C TYR A 72 -24.17 9.01 -1.98
N LYS A 73 -23.79 8.89 -3.26
CA LYS A 73 -24.50 9.52 -4.40
C LYS A 73 -26.03 9.32 -4.42
N PRO A 74 -26.59 8.13 -4.13
CA PRO A 74 -28.04 7.94 -4.13
C PRO A 74 -28.76 8.83 -3.11
N PHE A 75 -28.11 9.17 -1.99
CA PHE A 75 -28.70 10.00 -0.94
C PHE A 75 -28.68 11.49 -1.29
N GLU A 76 -27.67 11.96 -2.04
CA GLU A 76 -27.63 13.35 -2.55
C GLU A 76 -28.86 13.67 -3.41
N SER A 77 -29.26 12.71 -4.25
CA SER A 77 -30.45 12.85 -5.12
C SER A 77 -31.77 12.87 -4.34
N ILE A 78 -31.82 12.22 -3.17
CA ILE A 78 -33.00 12.22 -2.29
C ILE A 78 -33.11 13.56 -1.57
N VAL A 79 -31.99 14.10 -1.05
CA VAL A 79 -31.96 15.42 -0.40
C VAL A 79 -32.31 16.53 -1.38
N ALA A 80 -31.83 16.46 -2.63
CA ALA A 80 -32.16 17.43 -3.67
C ALA A 80 -33.64 17.41 -4.10
N LYS A 81 -34.33 16.26 -3.97
CA LYS A 81 -35.78 16.15 -4.24
C LYS A 81 -36.67 16.50 -3.05
N ALA A 82 -36.11 16.56 -1.84
CA ALA A 82 -36.81 16.92 -0.61
C ALA A 82 -36.75 18.43 -0.31
N LYS A 83 -36.01 19.19 -1.12
CA LYS A 83 -35.98 20.66 -1.15
C LYS A 83 -36.88 21.17 -2.27
#